data_AF-F0MCF9-F1
#
_entry.id   AF-F0MCF9-F1
#
_cell.length_a   1.000
_cell.length_b   1.000
_cell.length_c   1.000
_cell.angle_alpha   90.00
_cell.angle_beta   90.00
_cell.angle_gamma   90.00
#
_symmetry.space_group_name_H-M   'P 1'
#
loop_
_entity.id
_entity.type
_entity.pdbx_description
1 polymer ?
#
loop_
_entity_poly.entity_id
_entity_poly.type
_entity_poly.pdbx_seq_one_letter_code
_entity_poly.pdbx_strand_id
1 'polypeptide(L)'
;MTFTYTSTELAEIAESIPARAHEAGILFVPGAKVEGESHIALSGSDLNVDEAVRVAAKVGAVFISSSASTFEVQNYLDELVDDQENLSARAKNLIEAARQYNGQHQSVTVIWAAQGLLYEWHAGTDWLVPFLNELHEAVEESEEESNEAQRERLTEYYTNIQTAATVLAESRKYRGEQVGKRRHLMATIIAEAGMDEIDDITLSHRVMPEANRIISAKVYEFEQDFRARKAEIAEELRNFPAWQAVYSKAERTAVAMKFLIKKADGHRLSTDLAVEISDAAANPVYVSRY
;
A
#
# COMPACT_ATOMS: atom_id res chain seq x y z
N MET A 1 -0.90 6.30 -19.95
CA MET A 1 -1.63 5.18 -20.58
C MET A 1 -2.20 4.37 -19.44
N THR A 2 -3.47 3.98 -19.49
CA THR A 2 -4.11 3.24 -18.40
C THR A 2 -4.41 1.83 -18.88
N PHE A 3 -3.97 0.82 -18.14
CA PHE A 3 -4.22 -0.58 -18.44
C PHE A 3 -5.44 -1.07 -17.66
N THR A 4 -6.24 -1.92 -18.29
CA THR A 4 -7.39 -2.61 -17.73
C THR A 4 -7.23 -4.09 -18.01
N TYR A 5 -7.66 -4.94 -17.08
CA TYR A 5 -7.47 -6.38 -17.19
C TYR A 5 -8.79 -7.12 -16.99
N THR A 6 -9.03 -8.07 -17.87
CA THR A 6 -10.06 -9.10 -17.69
C THR A 6 -9.53 -10.24 -16.81
N SER A 7 -10.42 -11.07 -16.27
CA SER A 7 -10.02 -12.23 -15.47
C SER A 7 -9.15 -13.22 -16.25
N THR A 8 -9.40 -13.36 -17.56
CA THR A 8 -8.59 -14.23 -18.45
C THR A 8 -7.19 -13.68 -18.65
N GLU A 9 -7.04 -12.38 -18.91
CA GLU A 9 -5.73 -11.74 -19.03
C GLU A 9 -4.93 -11.86 -17.73
N LEU A 10 -5.57 -11.73 -16.56
CA LEU A 10 -4.91 -11.96 -15.28
C LEU A 10 -4.44 -13.41 -15.11
N ALA A 11 -5.22 -14.40 -15.57
CA ALA A 11 -4.80 -15.80 -15.57
C ALA A 11 -3.55 -16.01 -16.44
N GLU A 12 -3.57 -15.47 -17.67
CA GLU A 12 -2.44 -15.52 -18.61
C GLU A 12 -1.20 -14.81 -18.05
N ILE A 13 -1.38 -13.68 -17.36
CA ILE A 13 -0.31 -12.98 -16.65
C ILE A 13 0.26 -13.89 -15.56
N ALA A 14 -0.59 -14.47 -14.70
CA ALA A 14 -0.16 -15.35 -13.61
C ALA A 14 0.68 -16.53 -14.12
N GLU A 15 0.24 -17.17 -15.21
CA GLU A 15 0.93 -18.30 -15.84
C GLU A 15 2.23 -17.91 -16.55
N SER A 16 2.31 -16.70 -17.10
CA SER A 16 3.47 -16.25 -17.89
C SER A 16 4.62 -15.67 -17.05
N ILE A 17 4.38 -15.28 -15.78
CA ILE A 17 5.40 -14.69 -14.90
C ILE A 17 6.70 -15.52 -14.80
N PRO A 18 6.67 -16.86 -14.64
CA PRO A 18 7.90 -17.65 -14.59
C PRO A 18 8.77 -17.51 -15.84
N ALA A 19 8.12 -17.50 -17.03
CA ALA A 19 8.83 -17.33 -18.30
C ALA A 19 9.40 -15.92 -18.43
N ARG A 20 8.62 -14.89 -18.08
CA ARG A 20 9.07 -13.49 -18.09
C ARG A 20 10.24 -13.25 -17.14
N ALA A 21 10.20 -13.85 -15.95
CA ALA A 21 11.30 -13.80 -14.97
C ALA A 21 12.58 -14.39 -15.55
N HIS A 22 12.47 -15.57 -16.17
CA HIS A 22 13.59 -16.27 -16.79
C HIS A 22 14.22 -15.45 -17.93
N GLU A 23 13.40 -14.89 -18.82
CA GLU A 23 13.85 -14.02 -19.90
C GLU A 23 14.55 -12.75 -19.40
N ALA A 24 14.13 -12.23 -18.24
CA ALA A 24 14.74 -11.09 -17.57
C ALA A 24 15.99 -11.45 -16.73
N GLY A 25 16.36 -12.73 -16.64
CA GLY A 25 17.49 -13.21 -15.85
C GLY A 25 17.25 -13.21 -14.33
N ILE A 26 15.99 -13.22 -13.90
CA ILE A 26 15.58 -13.21 -12.49
C ILE A 26 15.08 -14.60 -12.07
N LEU A 27 15.39 -15.03 -10.85
CA LEU A 27 14.84 -16.27 -10.31
C LEU A 27 13.33 -16.12 -10.02
N PHE A 28 12.51 -17.05 -10.49
CA PHE A 28 11.12 -17.14 -10.03
C PHE A 28 11.03 -18.05 -8.80
N VAL A 29 10.45 -17.54 -7.71
CA VAL A 29 10.18 -18.31 -6.49
C VAL A 29 8.67 -18.31 -6.25
N PRO A 30 7.96 -19.41 -6.53
CA PRO A 30 6.50 -19.45 -6.38
C PRO A 30 6.09 -19.33 -4.91
N GLY A 31 5.12 -18.47 -4.63
CA GLY A 31 4.50 -18.37 -3.31
C GLY A 31 5.47 -18.01 -2.18
N ALA A 32 6.56 -17.30 -2.48
CA ALA A 32 7.46 -16.81 -1.46
C ALA A 32 6.69 -15.91 -0.50
N LYS A 33 6.59 -16.34 0.76
CA LYS A 33 6.06 -15.50 1.84
C LYS A 33 7.15 -14.52 2.23
N VAL A 34 7.13 -13.34 1.62
CA VAL A 34 8.00 -12.26 2.03
C VAL A 34 7.34 -11.58 3.23
N GLU A 35 7.97 -11.74 4.40
CA GLU A 35 7.54 -11.05 5.61
C GLU A 35 7.94 -9.57 5.52
N GLY A 36 6.98 -8.69 5.75
CA GLY A 36 7.15 -7.24 5.63
C GLY A 36 6.25 -6.65 4.54
N GLU A 37 6.06 -5.33 4.59
CA GLU A 37 5.20 -4.64 3.63
C GLU A 37 6.00 -4.03 2.48
N SER A 38 5.32 -3.90 1.34
CA SER A 38 5.87 -3.25 0.16
C SER A 38 6.17 -1.79 0.47
N HIS A 39 7.43 -1.42 0.27
CA HIS A 39 7.91 -0.05 0.39
C HIS A 39 7.53 0.75 -0.86
N ILE A 40 7.41 0.06 -2.00
CA ILE A 40 7.04 0.63 -3.29
C ILE A 40 5.90 -0.20 -3.86
N ALA A 41 4.73 0.42 -3.98
CA ALA A 41 3.54 -0.17 -4.61
C ALA A 41 3.35 0.40 -6.01
N LEU A 42 3.29 -0.47 -7.01
CA LEU A 42 3.13 -0.15 -8.42
C LEU A 42 1.77 -0.66 -8.89
N SER A 43 1.01 0.23 -9.51
CA SER A 43 -0.30 -0.12 -10.03
C SER A 43 -0.19 -0.76 -11.40
N GLY A 44 -0.90 -1.89 -11.57
CA GLY A 44 -1.15 -2.52 -12.86
C GLY A 44 -1.85 -1.60 -13.85
N SER A 45 -2.60 -0.60 -13.38
CA SER A 45 -3.23 0.40 -14.23
C SER A 45 -2.22 1.31 -14.91
N ASP A 46 -1.06 1.55 -14.29
CA ASP A 46 -0.09 2.54 -14.74
C ASP A 46 1.11 1.87 -15.44
N LEU A 47 1.37 0.62 -15.08
CA LEU A 47 2.51 -0.17 -15.49
C LEU A 47 2.05 -1.58 -15.82
N ASN A 48 2.36 -2.12 -17.00
CA ASN A 48 2.02 -3.51 -17.31
C ASN A 48 3.04 -4.49 -16.69
N VAL A 49 2.73 -5.79 -16.71
CA VAL A 49 3.59 -6.83 -16.11
C VAL A 49 4.99 -6.88 -16.74
N ASP A 50 5.13 -6.62 -18.05
CA ASP A 50 6.43 -6.61 -18.72
C ASP A 50 7.31 -5.46 -18.25
N GLU A 51 6.71 -4.31 -18.02
CA GLU A 51 7.40 -3.17 -17.45
C GLU A 51 7.76 -3.42 -15.99
N ALA A 52 6.87 -4.03 -15.20
CA ALA A 52 7.16 -4.41 -13.81
C ALA A 52 8.35 -5.39 -13.70
N VAL A 53 8.36 -6.44 -14.50
CA VAL A 53 9.48 -7.41 -14.54
C VAL A 53 10.77 -6.75 -15.01
N ARG A 54 10.70 -5.84 -16.00
CA ARG A 54 11.87 -5.05 -16.43
C ARG A 54 12.37 -4.11 -15.35
N VAL A 55 11.48 -3.50 -14.56
CA VAL A 55 11.86 -2.70 -13.39
C VAL A 55 12.59 -3.58 -12.38
N ALA A 56 12.03 -4.74 -12.02
CA ALA A 56 12.65 -5.71 -11.11
C ALA A 56 14.09 -6.06 -11.56
N ALA A 57 14.29 -6.38 -12.84
CA ALA A 57 15.62 -6.67 -13.38
C ALA A 57 16.58 -5.47 -13.24
N LYS A 58 16.11 -4.26 -13.62
CA LYS A 58 16.93 -3.05 -13.58
C LYS A 58 17.34 -2.64 -12.17
N VAL A 59 16.48 -2.84 -11.18
CA VAL A 59 16.81 -2.54 -9.78
C VAL A 59 17.69 -3.60 -9.13
N GLY A 60 17.98 -4.70 -9.84
CA GLY A 60 18.84 -5.77 -9.35
C GLY A 60 18.11 -6.78 -8.45
N ALA A 61 16.82 -7.01 -8.70
CA ALA A 61 16.09 -8.06 -8.00
C ALA A 61 16.72 -9.44 -8.27
N VAL A 62 17.02 -10.18 -7.22
CA VAL A 62 17.57 -11.54 -7.33
C VAL A 62 16.46 -12.55 -7.65
N PHE A 63 15.27 -12.30 -7.13
CA PHE A 63 14.09 -13.11 -7.39
C PHE A 63 12.83 -12.26 -7.50
N ILE A 64 11.81 -12.82 -8.16
CA ILE A 64 10.42 -12.37 -8.05
C ILE A 64 9.55 -13.53 -7.58
N SER A 65 8.46 -13.21 -6.88
CA SER A 65 7.39 -14.14 -6.51
C SER A 65 6.07 -13.57 -6.99
N SER A 66 5.11 -14.42 -7.30
CA SER A 66 3.77 -14.00 -7.65
C SER A 66 2.71 -14.78 -6.90
N SER A 67 1.58 -14.11 -6.69
CA SER A 67 0.35 -14.69 -6.20
C SER A 67 -0.81 -14.20 -7.07
N ALA A 68 -1.78 -15.06 -7.30
CA ALA A 68 -3.04 -14.69 -7.91
C ALA A 68 -4.16 -15.02 -6.93
N SER A 69 -5.17 -14.17 -6.86
CA SER A 69 -6.37 -14.43 -6.06
C SER A 69 -7.57 -14.64 -6.96
N THR A 70 -8.51 -15.46 -6.50
CA THR A 70 -9.77 -15.73 -7.18
C THR A 70 -10.90 -14.98 -6.48
N PHE A 71 -11.88 -14.54 -7.26
CA PHE A 71 -13.09 -13.93 -6.75
C PHE A 71 -14.02 -15.00 -6.17
N GLU A 72 -14.58 -14.75 -4.99
CA GLU A 72 -15.68 -15.50 -4.43
C GLU A 72 -16.66 -14.51 -3.82
N VAL A 73 -17.86 -14.39 -4.41
CA VAL A 73 -18.87 -13.41 -3.97
C VAL A 73 -19.21 -13.55 -2.49
N GLN A 74 -19.19 -14.78 -1.96
CA GLN A 74 -19.51 -15.03 -0.55
C GLN A 74 -18.53 -14.36 0.41
N ASN A 75 -17.23 -14.33 0.06
CA ASN A 75 -16.22 -13.67 0.90
C ASN A 75 -16.53 -12.18 1.07
N TYR A 76 -17.08 -11.54 0.04
CA TYR A 76 -17.48 -10.13 0.10
C TYR A 76 -18.81 -9.94 0.85
N LEU A 77 -19.75 -10.89 0.73
CA LEU A 77 -21.03 -10.81 1.42
C LEU A 77 -20.91 -11.01 2.93
N ASP A 78 -20.07 -11.94 3.36
CA ASP A 78 -19.82 -12.20 4.77
C ASP A 78 -19.15 -11.01 5.47
N GLU A 79 -18.48 -10.14 4.71
CA GLU A 79 -17.86 -8.91 5.21
C GLU A 79 -18.79 -7.69 5.09
N LEU A 80 -19.60 -7.59 4.02
CA LEU A 80 -20.42 -6.41 3.72
C LEU A 80 -21.83 -6.44 4.32
N VAL A 81 -22.37 -7.61 4.67
CA VAL A 81 -23.80 -7.76 5.01
C VAL A 81 -23.99 -8.67 6.22
N ASP A 82 -24.31 -8.07 7.36
CA ASP A 82 -24.63 -8.79 8.61
C ASP A 82 -25.91 -9.65 8.50
N ASP A 83 -26.86 -9.25 7.65
CA ASP A 83 -28.13 -9.96 7.42
C ASP A 83 -28.51 -10.01 5.93
N GLN A 84 -28.22 -11.15 5.29
CA GLN A 84 -28.46 -11.37 3.86
C GLN A 84 -29.96 -11.50 3.51
N GLU A 85 -30.86 -11.67 4.48
CA GLU A 85 -32.30 -11.78 4.21
C GLU A 85 -32.92 -10.43 3.80
N ASN A 86 -32.39 -9.33 4.36
CA ASN A 86 -32.93 -7.97 4.20
C ASN A 86 -32.35 -7.17 3.02
N LEU A 87 -31.59 -7.81 2.13
CA LEU A 87 -31.01 -7.13 0.96
C LEU A 87 -32.08 -6.62 -0.02
N SER A 88 -31.83 -5.42 -0.56
CA SER A 88 -32.65 -4.81 -1.63
C SER A 88 -32.72 -5.72 -2.86
N ALA A 89 -33.77 -5.57 -3.68
CA ALA A 89 -33.88 -6.34 -4.92
C ALA A 89 -32.72 -6.05 -5.88
N ARG A 90 -32.20 -4.81 -5.89
CA ARG A 90 -31.02 -4.43 -6.68
C ARG A 90 -29.77 -5.15 -6.17
N ALA A 91 -29.52 -5.16 -4.85
CA ALA A 91 -28.38 -5.87 -4.26
C ALA A 91 -28.45 -7.37 -4.57
N LYS A 92 -29.62 -7.99 -4.40
CA LYS A 92 -29.85 -9.41 -4.76
C LYS A 92 -29.54 -9.69 -6.23
N ASN A 93 -29.95 -8.80 -7.14
CA ASN A 93 -29.65 -8.95 -8.57
C ASN A 93 -28.15 -8.78 -8.89
N LEU A 94 -27.46 -7.82 -8.26
CA LEU A 94 -26.02 -7.63 -8.44
C LEU A 94 -25.22 -8.82 -7.94
N ILE A 95 -25.61 -9.37 -6.79
CA ILE A 95 -25.01 -10.59 -6.21
C ILE A 95 -25.18 -11.78 -7.16
N GLU A 96 -26.40 -11.99 -7.66
CA GLU A 96 -26.66 -13.09 -8.60
C GLU A 96 -25.85 -12.90 -9.89
N ALA A 97 -25.77 -11.68 -10.42
CA ALA A 97 -24.97 -11.37 -11.58
C ALA A 97 -23.46 -11.61 -11.34
N ALA A 98 -22.97 -11.35 -10.14
CA ALA A 98 -21.56 -11.54 -9.79
C ALA A 98 -21.14 -13.00 -9.65
N ARG A 99 -22.09 -13.94 -9.45
CA ARG A 99 -21.79 -15.39 -9.37
C ARG A 99 -21.10 -15.92 -10.62
N GLN A 100 -21.30 -15.29 -11.78
CA GLN A 100 -20.60 -15.68 -13.01
C GLN A 100 -19.07 -15.51 -12.91
N TYR A 101 -18.60 -14.66 -12.00
CA TYR A 101 -17.19 -14.41 -11.76
C TYR A 101 -16.57 -15.28 -10.65
N ASN A 102 -17.36 -16.09 -9.94
CA ASN A 102 -16.82 -16.97 -8.89
C ASN A 102 -15.78 -17.94 -9.47
N GLY A 103 -14.67 -18.09 -8.73
CA GLY A 103 -13.51 -18.88 -9.14
C GLY A 103 -12.64 -18.22 -10.22
N GLN A 104 -13.03 -17.08 -10.78
CA GLN A 104 -12.20 -16.36 -11.76
C GLN A 104 -11.10 -15.57 -11.06
N HIS A 105 -9.95 -15.37 -11.73
CA HIS A 105 -8.89 -14.52 -11.20
C HIS A 105 -9.35 -13.08 -11.08
N GLN A 106 -9.24 -12.53 -9.86
CA GLN A 106 -9.63 -11.15 -9.57
C GLN A 106 -8.44 -10.20 -9.47
N SER A 107 -7.27 -10.75 -9.14
CA SER A 107 -6.03 -9.98 -9.09
C SER A 107 -4.78 -10.85 -9.20
N VAL A 108 -3.70 -10.22 -9.63
CA VAL A 108 -2.34 -10.77 -9.62
C VAL A 108 -1.44 -9.77 -8.91
N THR A 109 -0.64 -10.28 -7.99
CA THR A 109 0.41 -9.54 -7.30
C THR A 109 1.77 -10.14 -7.62
N VAL A 110 2.74 -9.31 -7.97
CA VAL A 110 4.15 -9.67 -8.16
C VAL A 110 4.98 -8.92 -7.14
N ILE A 111 5.79 -9.63 -6.37
CA ILE A 111 6.65 -9.06 -5.33
C ILE A 111 8.12 -9.36 -5.61
N TRP A 112 8.99 -8.41 -5.30
CA TRP A 112 10.44 -8.58 -5.37
C TRP A 112 11.15 -7.69 -4.36
N ALA A 113 12.31 -8.15 -3.89
CA ALA A 113 13.17 -7.36 -3.02
C ALA A 113 14.41 -6.91 -3.80
N ALA A 114 14.72 -5.62 -3.72
CA ALA A 114 15.92 -5.05 -4.33
C ALA A 114 16.38 -3.82 -3.55
N GLN A 115 17.69 -3.66 -3.39
CA GLN A 115 18.28 -2.48 -2.74
C GLN A 115 17.74 -2.22 -1.32
N GLY A 116 17.37 -3.28 -0.59
CA GLY A 116 16.79 -3.20 0.76
C GLY A 116 15.29 -2.87 0.81
N LEU A 117 14.67 -2.58 -0.34
CA LEU A 117 13.25 -2.27 -0.46
C LEU A 117 12.46 -3.47 -0.97
N LEU A 118 11.24 -3.62 -0.44
CA LEU A 118 10.24 -4.55 -0.98
C LEU A 118 9.37 -3.81 -1.98
N TYR A 119 9.27 -4.33 -3.18
CA TYR A 119 8.43 -3.81 -4.25
C TYR A 119 7.25 -4.75 -4.47
N GLU A 120 6.14 -4.16 -4.84
CA GLU A 120 4.93 -4.86 -5.20
C GLU A 120 4.35 -4.23 -6.46
N TRP A 121 3.96 -5.07 -7.40
CA TRP A 121 3.12 -4.71 -8.53
C TRP A 121 1.81 -5.45 -8.39
N HIS A 122 0.69 -4.74 -8.52
CA HIS A 122 -0.64 -5.30 -8.35
C HIS A 122 -1.57 -4.91 -9.49
N ALA A 123 -2.18 -5.89 -10.14
CA ALA A 123 -3.23 -5.70 -11.12
C ALA A 123 -4.52 -6.39 -10.65
N GLY A 124 -5.64 -5.68 -10.74
CA GLY A 124 -6.98 -6.21 -10.48
C GLY A 124 -7.84 -6.21 -11.75
N THR A 125 -8.95 -6.95 -11.73
CA THR A 125 -9.90 -6.91 -12.84
C THR A 125 -10.59 -5.56 -12.94
N ASP A 126 -10.96 -5.19 -14.15
CA ASP A 126 -11.64 -3.93 -14.46
C ASP A 126 -13.07 -3.86 -13.90
N TRP A 127 -13.74 -5.00 -13.77
CA TRP A 127 -15.12 -5.09 -13.31
C TRP A 127 -15.27 -5.11 -11.78
N LEU A 128 -14.24 -5.50 -11.02
CA LEU A 128 -14.38 -5.74 -9.58
C LEU A 128 -14.67 -4.45 -8.81
N VAL A 129 -13.92 -3.38 -9.08
CA VAL A 129 -14.10 -2.10 -8.38
C VAL A 129 -15.47 -1.47 -8.66
N PRO A 130 -15.94 -1.38 -9.92
CA PRO A 130 -17.32 -0.96 -10.22
C PRO A 130 -18.36 -1.83 -9.54
N PHE A 131 -18.22 -3.16 -9.60
CA PHE A 131 -19.15 -4.09 -8.95
C PHE A 131 -19.25 -3.85 -7.43
N LEU A 132 -18.12 -3.72 -6.73
CA LEU A 132 -18.12 -3.48 -5.29
C LEU A 132 -18.76 -2.14 -4.94
N ASN A 133 -18.56 -1.11 -5.76
CA ASN A 133 -19.23 0.18 -5.59
C ASN A 133 -20.75 0.05 -5.78
N GLU A 134 -21.19 -0.60 -6.86
CA GLU A 134 -22.62 -0.81 -7.13
C GLU A 134 -23.28 -1.67 -6.06
N LEU A 135 -22.58 -2.67 -5.53
CA LEU A 135 -23.07 -3.51 -4.44
C LEU A 135 -23.22 -2.71 -3.15
N HIS A 136 -22.22 -1.90 -2.79
CA HIS A 136 -22.29 -1.02 -1.62
C HIS A 136 -23.46 -0.04 -1.74
N GLU A 137 -23.57 0.65 -2.89
CA GLU A 137 -24.72 1.53 -3.18
C GLU A 137 -26.06 0.80 -3.05
N ALA A 138 -26.18 -0.42 -3.58
CA ALA A 138 -27.44 -1.14 -3.58
C ALA A 138 -27.82 -1.70 -2.21
N VAL A 139 -26.84 -1.96 -1.34
CA VAL A 139 -27.06 -2.31 0.07
C VAL A 139 -27.60 -1.09 0.82
N GLU A 140 -27.02 0.09 0.58
CA GLU A 140 -27.45 1.36 1.18
C GLU A 140 -28.80 1.87 0.63
N GLU A 141 -29.12 1.62 -0.65
CA GLU A 141 -30.38 2.01 -1.32
C GLU A 141 -31.63 1.30 -0.76
N SER A 142 -31.48 0.35 0.18
CA SER A 142 -32.62 -0.18 0.93
C SER A 142 -33.30 0.87 1.83
N GLU A 143 -32.72 2.07 1.96
CA GLU A 143 -33.31 3.27 2.54
C GLU A 143 -33.80 4.21 1.41
N GLU A 144 -35.13 4.31 1.19
CA GLU A 144 -35.76 5.09 0.10
C GLU A 144 -35.31 6.56 0.07
N GLU A 145 -34.41 6.93 -0.83
CA GLU A 145 -34.02 8.34 -1.06
C GLU A 145 -33.90 8.71 -2.54
N SER A 146 -34.26 9.97 -2.84
CA SER A 146 -34.30 10.56 -4.19
C SER A 146 -32.92 10.56 -4.89
N ASN A 147 -32.88 10.43 -6.22
CA ASN A 147 -31.66 10.50 -7.05
C ASN A 147 -30.78 11.74 -6.80
N GLU A 148 -31.36 12.88 -6.40
CA GLU A 148 -30.57 14.08 -6.04
C GLU A 148 -29.88 13.89 -4.67
N ALA A 149 -30.61 13.35 -3.69
CA ALA A 149 -30.06 13.00 -2.38
C ALA A 149 -29.00 11.89 -2.47
N GLN A 150 -29.13 10.99 -3.45
CA GLN A 150 -28.11 9.98 -3.78
C GLN A 150 -26.83 10.62 -4.33
N ARG A 151 -26.94 11.62 -5.20
CA ARG A 151 -25.77 12.32 -5.78
C ARG A 151 -25.05 13.18 -4.75
N GLU A 152 -25.80 13.87 -3.89
CA GLU A 152 -25.26 14.62 -2.76
C GLU A 152 -24.52 13.68 -1.80
N ARG A 153 -25.11 12.52 -1.46
CA ARG A 153 -24.45 11.53 -0.59
C ARG A 153 -23.25 10.84 -1.22
N LEU A 154 -23.24 10.54 -2.51
CA LEU A 154 -22.03 10.04 -3.18
C LEU A 154 -20.89 11.07 -3.11
N THR A 155 -21.22 12.34 -3.27
CA THR A 155 -20.23 13.43 -3.14
C THR A 155 -19.73 13.52 -1.70
N GLU A 156 -20.63 13.41 -0.73
CA GLU A 156 -20.31 13.37 0.70
C GLU A 156 -19.45 12.16 1.05
N TYR A 157 -19.79 10.97 0.54
CA TYR A 157 -19.04 9.73 0.70
C TYR A 157 -17.59 9.85 0.21
N TYR A 158 -17.37 10.32 -1.02
CA TYR A 158 -16.02 10.53 -1.54
C TYR A 158 -15.27 11.63 -0.78
N THR A 159 -15.97 12.68 -0.34
CA THR A 159 -15.40 13.73 0.50
C THR A 159 -14.97 13.18 1.86
N ASN A 160 -15.76 12.29 2.45
CA ASN A 160 -15.49 11.63 3.71
C ASN A 160 -14.28 10.70 3.59
N ILE A 161 -14.18 9.92 2.51
CA ILE A 161 -12.98 9.10 2.22
C ILE A 161 -11.73 9.98 2.12
N GLN A 162 -11.78 11.06 1.34
CA GLN A 162 -10.62 11.93 1.13
C GLN A 162 -10.21 12.64 2.43
N THR A 163 -11.20 13.06 3.22
CA THR A 163 -11.00 13.70 4.53
C THR A 163 -10.36 12.72 5.51
N ALA A 164 -10.91 11.50 5.61
CA ALA A 164 -10.36 10.43 6.45
C ALA A 164 -8.92 10.06 6.04
N ALA A 165 -8.64 10.00 4.74
CA ALA A 165 -7.31 9.69 4.23
C ALA A 165 -6.31 10.81 4.60
N THR A 166 -6.76 12.06 4.55
CA THR A 166 -5.97 13.22 4.98
C THR A 166 -5.72 13.19 6.48
N VAL A 167 -6.74 12.90 7.29
CA VAL A 167 -6.61 12.74 8.76
C VAL A 167 -5.57 11.68 9.12
N LEU A 168 -5.61 10.51 8.46
CA LEU A 168 -4.59 9.47 8.65
C LEU A 168 -3.21 9.95 8.21
N ALA A 169 -3.10 10.59 7.04
CA ALA A 169 -1.83 11.07 6.51
C ALA A 169 -1.17 12.16 7.38
N GLU A 170 -1.98 13.02 8.00
CA GLU A 170 -1.52 14.08 8.90
C GLU A 170 -1.22 13.57 10.31
N SER A 171 -1.81 12.44 10.71
CA SER A 171 -1.56 11.84 12.01
C SER A 171 -0.10 11.40 12.17
N ARG A 172 0.59 12.05 13.11
CA ARG A 172 1.99 11.74 13.43
C ARG A 172 2.17 10.31 13.92
N LYS A 173 1.18 9.75 14.63
CA LYS A 173 1.18 8.35 15.08
C LYS A 173 1.15 7.41 13.86
N TYR A 174 0.30 7.70 12.89
CA TYR A 174 0.11 6.87 11.70
C TYR A 174 1.32 6.91 10.76
N ARG A 175 1.74 8.11 10.35
CA ARG A 175 2.85 8.27 9.39
C ARG A 175 4.23 7.89 9.97
N GLY A 176 4.37 7.92 11.30
CA GLY A 176 5.58 7.48 12.01
C GLY A 176 5.67 5.98 12.26
N GLU A 177 4.56 5.25 12.06
CA GLU A 177 4.50 3.81 12.23
C GLU A 177 4.94 3.08 10.95
N GLN A 178 5.43 1.85 11.11
CA GLN A 178 5.62 0.91 10.01
C GLN A 178 4.28 0.70 9.30
N VAL A 179 4.31 0.72 7.96
CA VAL A 179 3.11 0.52 7.15
C VAL A 179 2.35 -0.75 7.64
N GLY A 180 3.12 -1.82 7.96
CA GLY A 180 2.74 -3.09 8.63
C GLY A 180 1.74 -3.03 9.77
N LYS A 181 1.83 -1.94 10.52
CA LYS A 181 1.19 -1.77 11.81
C LYS A 181 0.20 -0.61 11.80
N ARG A 182 0.10 0.10 10.67
CA ARG A 182 -0.82 1.22 10.50
C ARG A 182 -2.27 0.78 10.60
N ARG A 183 -2.63 -0.42 10.13
CA ARG A 183 -4.00 -0.96 10.19
C ARG A 183 -4.58 -0.88 11.61
N HIS A 184 -3.79 -1.24 12.63
CA HIS A 184 -4.24 -1.21 14.02
C HIS A 184 -4.47 0.19 14.60
N LEU A 185 -4.01 1.24 13.93
CA LEU A 185 -4.16 2.63 14.37
C LEU A 185 -5.34 3.35 13.71
N MET A 186 -5.85 2.83 12.59
CA MET A 186 -6.82 3.54 11.73
C MET A 186 -8.09 3.86 12.49
N ALA A 187 -8.77 2.84 13.02
CA ALA A 187 -10.04 3.01 13.71
C ALA A 187 -9.93 4.00 14.89
N THR A 188 -8.84 3.92 15.67
CA THR A 188 -8.62 4.85 16.79
C THR A 188 -8.42 6.29 16.31
N ILE A 189 -7.61 6.51 15.26
CA ILE A 189 -7.32 7.87 14.77
C ILE A 189 -8.56 8.49 14.11
N ILE A 190 -9.33 7.69 13.37
CA ILE A 190 -10.56 8.11 12.71
C ILE A 190 -11.65 8.43 13.74
N ALA A 191 -11.79 7.61 14.79
CA ALA A 191 -12.66 7.91 15.92
C ALA A 191 -12.21 9.16 16.70
N GLU A 192 -10.90 9.34 16.93
CA GLU A 192 -10.34 10.58 17.53
C GLU A 192 -10.68 11.84 16.70
N ALA A 193 -10.91 11.68 15.40
CA ALA A 193 -11.31 12.76 14.48
C ALA A 193 -12.83 12.94 14.33
N GLY A 194 -13.65 12.13 15.02
CA GLY A 194 -15.11 12.19 14.95
C GLY A 194 -15.70 11.65 13.65
N MET A 195 -15.03 10.67 13.02
CA MET A 195 -15.44 10.04 11.76
C MET A 195 -15.70 8.54 11.96
N ASP A 196 -16.21 8.14 13.11
CA ASP A 196 -16.43 6.75 13.51
C ASP A 196 -17.51 6.00 12.70
N GLU A 197 -18.24 6.71 11.86
CA GLU A 197 -19.24 6.17 10.93
C GLU A 197 -18.62 5.46 9.71
N ILE A 198 -17.30 5.62 9.46
CA ILE A 198 -16.63 4.91 8.36
C ILE A 198 -16.35 3.46 8.77
N ASP A 199 -16.90 2.52 8.00
CA ASP A 199 -16.73 1.08 8.21
C ASP A 199 -15.29 0.58 7.95
N ASP A 200 -14.93 -0.59 8.50
CA ASP A 200 -13.56 -1.15 8.40
C ASP A 200 -13.13 -1.48 6.96
N ILE A 201 -14.08 -1.77 6.07
CA ILE A 201 -13.80 -2.09 4.66
C ILE A 201 -13.43 -0.80 3.94
N THR A 202 -14.23 0.24 4.06
CA THR A 202 -13.92 1.57 3.51
C THR A 202 -12.59 2.07 4.07
N LEU A 203 -12.33 1.87 5.37
CA LEU A 203 -11.03 2.20 5.98
C LEU A 203 -9.88 1.43 5.36
N SER A 204 -9.99 0.11 5.21
CA SER A 204 -8.91 -0.76 4.76
C SER A 204 -8.67 -0.70 3.24
N HIS A 205 -9.72 -0.55 2.43
CA HIS A 205 -9.65 -0.65 0.96
C HIS A 205 -9.66 0.70 0.23
N ARG A 206 -10.10 1.79 0.88
CA ARG A 206 -10.16 3.12 0.27
C ARG A 206 -9.28 4.12 1.00
N VAL A 207 -9.54 4.30 2.29
CA VAL A 207 -8.90 5.35 3.10
C VAL A 207 -7.42 5.06 3.32
N MET A 208 -7.07 3.82 3.70
CA MET A 208 -5.67 3.44 3.96
C MET A 208 -4.77 3.51 2.73
N PRO A 209 -5.14 2.95 1.56
CA PRO A 209 -4.31 3.07 0.36
C PRO A 209 -4.09 4.53 -0.04
N GLU A 210 -5.12 5.37 0.04
CA GLU A 210 -5.01 6.78 -0.31
C GLU A 210 -4.14 7.55 0.70
N ALA A 211 -4.32 7.33 2.00
CA ALA A 211 -3.45 7.90 3.04
C ALA A 211 -1.99 7.49 2.85
N ASN A 212 -1.74 6.19 2.57
CA ASN A 212 -0.40 5.68 2.30
C ASN A 212 0.21 6.28 1.04
N ARG A 213 -0.58 6.54 -0.01
CA ARG A 213 -0.15 7.24 -1.22
C ARG A 213 0.32 8.66 -0.92
N ILE A 214 -0.46 9.42 -0.14
CA ILE A 214 -0.13 10.79 0.29
C ILE A 214 1.17 10.78 1.11
N ILE A 215 1.29 9.88 2.10
CA ILE A 215 2.48 9.73 2.93
C ILE A 215 3.70 9.37 2.08
N SER A 216 3.56 8.42 1.15
CA SER A 216 4.68 7.91 0.34
C SER A 216 5.28 8.99 -0.55
N ALA A 217 4.44 9.88 -1.11
CA ALA A 217 4.92 11.02 -1.87
C ALA A 217 5.84 11.92 -1.02
N LYS A 218 5.46 12.18 0.24
CA LYS A 218 6.26 13.01 1.15
C LYS A 218 7.49 12.29 1.69
N VAL A 219 7.39 11.00 1.99
CA VAL A 219 8.54 10.16 2.35
C VAL A 219 9.57 10.19 1.23
N TYR A 220 9.16 10.05 -0.03
CA TYR A 220 10.06 10.11 -1.19
C TYR A 220 10.80 11.45 -1.26
N GLU A 221 10.12 12.58 -1.08
CA GLU A 221 10.76 13.90 -1.02
C GLU A 221 11.80 13.99 0.09
N PHE A 222 11.46 13.55 1.31
CA PHE A 222 12.40 13.55 2.44
C PHE A 222 13.60 12.64 2.20
N GLU A 223 13.40 11.46 1.60
CA GLU A 223 14.51 10.56 1.31
C GLU A 223 15.48 11.15 0.28
N GLN A 224 14.98 11.82 -0.74
CA GLN A 224 15.83 12.50 -1.73
C GLN A 224 16.63 13.64 -1.09
N ASP A 225 15.98 14.51 -0.31
CA ASP A 225 16.66 15.60 0.41
C ASP A 225 17.73 15.05 1.39
N PHE A 226 17.37 14.01 2.16
CA PHE A 226 18.25 13.49 3.19
C PHE A 226 19.43 12.71 2.62
N ARG A 227 19.25 11.98 1.50
CA ARG A 227 20.38 11.37 0.77
C ARG A 227 21.31 12.43 0.19
N ALA A 228 20.78 13.52 -0.38
CA ALA A 228 21.59 14.62 -0.90
C ALA A 228 22.41 15.32 0.21
N ARG A 229 21.86 15.40 1.43
CA ARG A 229 22.50 16.02 2.60
C ARG A 229 23.08 15.01 3.59
N LYS A 230 23.38 13.79 3.14
CA LYS A 230 23.78 12.67 4.00
C LYS A 230 24.91 13.02 4.99
N ALA A 231 25.93 13.75 4.55
CA ALA A 231 27.06 14.13 5.39
C ALA A 231 26.65 15.03 6.56
N GLU A 232 25.81 16.03 6.28
CA GLU A 232 25.29 16.97 7.26
C GLU A 232 24.41 16.25 8.28
N ILE A 233 23.48 15.41 7.81
CA ILE A 233 22.57 14.66 8.68
C ILE A 233 23.32 13.66 9.56
N ALA A 234 24.38 13.03 9.04
CA ALA A 234 25.23 12.14 9.81
C ALA A 234 26.03 12.88 10.90
N GLU A 235 26.46 14.13 10.65
CA GLU A 235 27.08 14.99 11.66
C GLU A 235 26.06 15.40 12.74
N GLU A 236 24.85 15.79 12.35
CA GLU A 236 23.78 16.07 13.32
C GLU A 236 23.46 14.84 14.19
N LEU A 237 23.38 13.65 13.60
CA LEU A 237 23.15 12.40 14.32
C LEU A 237 24.28 12.10 15.32
N ARG A 238 25.55 12.35 14.96
CA ARG A 238 26.70 12.18 15.88
C ARG A 238 26.60 13.06 17.13
N ASN A 239 26.02 14.25 16.97
CA ASN A 239 25.80 15.20 18.04
C ASN A 239 24.49 14.94 18.82
N PHE A 240 23.70 13.95 18.43
CA PHE A 240 22.45 13.60 19.10
C PHE A 240 22.73 12.79 20.38
N PRO A 241 22.25 13.20 21.57
CA PRO A 241 22.60 12.53 22.84
C PRO A 241 22.26 11.04 22.89
N ALA A 242 21.13 10.63 22.31
CA ALA A 242 20.74 9.22 22.29
C ALA A 242 21.65 8.36 21.42
N TRP A 243 22.32 8.94 20.41
CA TRP A 243 23.30 8.24 19.59
C TRP A 243 24.60 7.98 20.34
N GLN A 244 25.05 8.95 21.13
CA GLN A 244 26.26 8.84 21.95
C GLN A 244 26.12 7.79 23.07
N ALA A 245 24.89 7.45 23.46
CA ALA A 245 24.59 6.47 24.49
C ALA A 245 24.60 5.00 24.00
N VAL A 246 24.70 4.75 22.69
CA VAL A 246 24.59 3.40 22.11
C VAL A 246 25.82 2.99 21.28
N TYR A 247 26.13 1.70 21.30
CA TYR A 247 27.36 1.18 20.70
C TYR A 247 27.14 0.05 19.69
N SER A 248 26.07 -0.74 19.82
CA SER A 248 25.80 -1.82 18.86
C SER A 248 25.23 -1.28 17.55
N LYS A 249 25.46 -2.00 16.44
CA LYS A 249 24.92 -1.63 15.13
C LYS A 249 23.39 -1.57 15.14
N ALA A 250 22.74 -2.55 15.78
CA ALA A 250 21.28 -2.62 15.86
C ALA A 250 20.68 -1.44 16.64
N GLU A 251 21.25 -1.09 17.79
CA GLU A 251 20.78 0.06 18.59
C GLU A 251 21.03 1.38 17.87
N ARG A 252 22.18 1.52 17.18
CA ARG A 252 22.50 2.69 16.36
C ARG A 252 21.50 2.89 15.23
N THR A 253 21.17 1.85 14.48
CA THR A 253 20.13 1.93 13.44
C THR A 253 18.78 2.31 14.03
N ALA A 254 18.41 1.77 15.20
CA ALA A 254 17.16 2.13 15.87
C ALA A 254 17.13 3.60 16.33
N VAL A 255 18.24 4.13 16.84
CA VAL A 255 18.37 5.55 17.19
C VAL A 255 18.35 6.44 15.95
N ALA A 256 19.05 6.06 14.89
CA ALA A 256 19.04 6.76 13.61
C ALA A 256 17.61 6.84 13.05
N MET A 257 16.86 5.74 13.08
CA MET A 257 15.45 5.72 12.66
C MET A 257 14.60 6.71 13.47
N LYS A 258 14.71 6.73 14.80
CA LYS A 258 13.98 7.68 15.66
C LYS A 258 14.37 9.14 15.38
N PHE A 259 15.66 9.40 15.15
CA PHE A 259 16.18 10.71 14.81
C PHE A 259 15.62 11.19 13.46
N LEU A 260 15.67 10.33 12.43
CA LEU A 260 15.17 10.63 11.10
C LEU A 260 13.65 10.85 11.09
N ILE A 261 12.87 10.03 11.81
CA ILE A 261 11.44 10.25 12.02
C ILE A 261 11.20 11.64 12.61
N LYS A 262 11.95 12.04 13.65
CA LYS A 262 11.80 13.37 14.26
C LYS A 262 12.14 14.48 13.25
N LYS A 263 13.16 14.30 12.42
CA LYS A 263 13.62 15.28 11.44
C LYS A 263 12.69 15.40 10.22
N ALA A 264 12.05 14.30 9.80
CA ALA A 264 11.10 14.23 8.68
C ALA A 264 9.65 14.52 9.12
N ASP A 265 9.47 15.42 10.09
CA ASP A 265 8.16 15.79 10.65
C ASP A 265 7.29 14.58 11.10
N GLY A 266 7.91 13.53 11.63
CA GLY A 266 7.23 12.32 12.06
C GLY A 266 6.96 11.30 10.94
N HIS A 267 7.40 11.53 9.70
CA HIS A 267 7.33 10.53 8.65
C HIS A 267 8.40 9.46 8.86
N ARG A 268 7.97 8.20 8.83
CA ARG A 268 8.90 7.07 8.83
C ARG A 268 9.56 6.94 7.46
N LEU A 269 10.89 7.01 7.45
CA LEU A 269 11.71 6.78 6.26
C LEU A 269 12.15 5.31 6.18
N SER A 270 12.71 4.90 5.04
CA SER A 270 13.22 3.55 4.83
C SER A 270 14.30 3.17 5.85
N THR A 271 14.35 1.86 6.14
CA THR A 271 15.41 1.30 6.98
C THR A 271 16.78 1.47 6.33
N ASP A 272 16.87 1.40 5.00
CA ASP A 272 18.12 1.58 4.28
C ASP A 272 18.71 2.97 4.48
N LEU A 273 17.91 4.02 4.36
CA LEU A 273 18.38 5.38 4.63
C LEU A 273 18.86 5.53 6.08
N ALA A 274 18.16 4.91 7.05
CA ALA A 274 18.59 4.92 8.43
C ALA A 274 19.94 4.20 8.64
N VAL A 275 20.17 3.09 7.92
CA VAL A 275 21.46 2.37 7.93
C VAL A 275 22.56 3.21 7.27
N GLU A 276 22.31 3.80 6.10
CA GLU A 276 23.28 4.65 5.40
C GLU A 276 23.75 5.84 6.26
N ILE A 277 22.81 6.53 6.89
CA ILE A 277 23.09 7.68 7.76
C ILE A 277 23.80 7.22 9.04
N SER A 278 23.38 6.10 9.63
CA SER A 278 24.03 5.48 10.79
C SER A 278 25.48 5.10 10.50
N ASP A 279 25.75 4.48 9.35
CA ASP A 279 27.10 4.07 8.95
C ASP A 279 27.99 5.29 8.64
N ALA A 280 27.44 6.33 7.99
CA ALA A 280 28.14 7.60 7.77
C ALA A 280 28.46 8.32 9.09
N ALA A 281 27.55 8.27 10.07
CA ALA A 281 27.76 8.84 11.41
C ALA A 281 28.81 8.04 12.20
N ALA A 282 28.89 6.73 12.01
CA ALA A 282 29.90 5.89 12.67
C ALA A 282 31.30 6.05 12.08
N ASN A 283 31.43 6.38 10.78
CA ASN A 283 32.70 6.41 10.05
C ASN A 283 32.91 7.73 9.27
N PRO A 284 33.30 8.84 9.95
CA PRO A 284 33.38 10.18 9.34
C PRO A 284 34.43 10.33 8.22
N VAL A 285 35.36 9.39 8.06
CA VAL A 285 36.48 9.51 7.10
C VAL A 285 36.06 9.23 5.64
N TYR A 286 34.89 8.62 5.40
CA TYR A 286 34.49 8.16 4.05
C TYR A 286 33.56 9.09 3.27
N VAL A 287 33.07 10.20 3.84
CA VAL A 287 32.02 11.02 3.20
C VAL A 287 32.57 12.17 2.33
N SER A 288 33.90 12.34 2.23
CA SER A 288 34.56 13.43 1.48
C SER A 288 34.93 13.09 0.02
N ARG A 289 34.55 11.92 -0.50
CA ARG A 289 34.92 11.53 -1.87
C ARG A 289 33.72 10.88 -2.55
N TYR A 290 32.76 11.66 -3.02
CA TYR A 290 31.98 11.47 -4.27
C TYR A 290 31.11 12.70 -4.47
#